data_AF-A0A1Q4URU6-F1
#
_entry.id   AF-A0A1Q4URU6-F1
#
_cell.length_a   1.000
_cell.length_b   1.000
_cell.length_c   1.000
_cell.angle_alpha   90.00
_cell.angle_beta   90.00
_cell.angle_gamma   90.00
#
_symmetry.space_group_name_H-M   'P 1'
#
loop_
_entity.id
_entity.type
_entity.pdbx_description
1 polymer ?
#
loop_
_entity_poly.entity_id
_entity_poly.type
_entity_poly.pdbx_seq_one_letter_code
_entity_poly.pdbx_strand_id
1 'polypeptide(L)'
;MLGSMIRIGRTERNMTAQELADRAGISRTTLHNIEKGAPGPEIGTVFEVAHLVGVPLFDADDRVVALQETRLREKLTLMPQAVRPVTQEVDDDF
;
A
#
# COMPACT_ATOMS: atom_id res chain seq x y z
N MET A 1 -7.69 -10.81 -6.40
CA MET A 1 -7.62 -10.94 -4.92
C MET A 1 -8.04 -9.63 -4.25
N LEU A 2 -7.23 -8.56 -4.25
CA LEU A 2 -7.55 -7.30 -3.55
C LEU A 2 -8.83 -6.60 -4.06
N GLY A 3 -8.98 -6.42 -5.37
CA GLY A 3 -10.21 -5.84 -5.96
C GLY A 3 -11.49 -6.58 -5.57
N SER A 4 -11.41 -7.91 -5.45
CA SER A 4 -12.52 -8.76 -5.01
C SER A 4 -12.87 -8.51 -3.54
N MET A 5 -11.88 -8.37 -2.66
CA MET A 5 -12.09 -8.02 -1.26
C MET A 5 -12.73 -6.63 -1.12
N ILE A 6 -12.29 -5.67 -1.93
CA ILE A 6 -12.88 -4.33 -1.98
C ILE A 6 -14.37 -4.40 -2.36
N ARG A 7 -14.70 -5.17 -3.40
CA ARG A 7 -16.09 -5.36 -3.85
C ARG A 7 -16.96 -6.01 -2.76
N ILE A 8 -16.42 -7.00 -2.04
CA ILE A 8 -17.10 -7.65 -0.91
C ILE A 8 -17.36 -6.61 0.18
N GLY A 9 -16.32 -5.92 0.67
CA GLY A 9 -16.47 -4.92 1.73
C GLY A 9 -17.42 -3.78 1.36
N ARG A 10 -17.43 -3.33 0.09
CA ARG A 10 -18.41 -2.36 -0.41
C ARG A 10 -19.85 -2.89 -0.29
N THR A 11 -20.07 -4.14 -0.68
CA THR A 11 -21.39 -4.78 -0.69
C THR A 11 -21.90 -5.02 0.72
N GLU A 12 -21.05 -5.51 1.64
CA GLU A 12 -21.39 -5.71 3.05
C GLU A 12 -21.79 -4.42 3.77
N ARG A 13 -21.22 -3.29 3.33
CA ARG A 13 -21.55 -1.95 3.83
C ARG A 13 -22.73 -1.28 3.11
N ASN A 14 -23.41 -2.00 2.21
CA ASN A 14 -24.52 -1.49 1.40
C ASN A 14 -24.18 -0.22 0.59
N MET A 15 -22.94 -0.10 0.14
CA MET A 15 -22.49 1.05 -0.66
C MET A 15 -22.61 0.75 -2.16
N THR A 16 -23.15 1.69 -2.92
CA THR A 16 -23.09 1.65 -4.38
C THR A 16 -21.67 1.96 -4.86
N ALA A 17 -21.36 1.54 -6.10
CA ALA A 17 -20.09 1.87 -6.72
C ALA A 17 -19.90 3.40 -6.88
N GLN A 18 -20.99 4.15 -7.07
CA GLN A 18 -20.87 5.61 -7.16
C GLN A 18 -20.52 6.22 -5.80
N GLU A 19 -21.21 5.83 -4.72
CA GLU A 19 -20.95 6.37 -3.38
C GLU A 19 -19.53 6.10 -2.89
N LEU A 20 -18.97 4.91 -3.14
CA LEU A 20 -17.59 4.62 -2.77
C LEU A 20 -16.60 5.42 -3.64
N ALA A 21 -16.88 5.58 -4.93
CA ALA A 21 -16.04 6.38 -5.82
C ALA A 21 -16.03 7.86 -5.39
N ASP A 22 -17.19 8.42 -5.04
CA ASP A 22 -17.33 9.80 -4.56
C ASP A 22 -16.55 10.02 -3.26
N ARG A 23 -16.64 9.07 -2.30
CA ARG A 23 -15.88 9.14 -1.04
C ARG A 23 -14.37 9.04 -1.24
N ALA A 24 -13.93 8.23 -2.21
CA ALA A 24 -12.52 8.09 -2.55
C ALA A 24 -12.00 9.20 -3.49
N GLY A 25 -12.87 10.13 -3.92
CA GLY A 25 -12.48 11.22 -4.83
C GLY A 25 -12.09 10.74 -6.23
N ILE A 26 -12.65 9.62 -6.70
CA ILE A 26 -12.32 9.01 -7.99
C ILE A 26 -13.54 8.82 -8.89
N SER A 27 -13.30 8.56 -10.17
CA SER A 27 -14.38 8.18 -11.07
C SER A 27 -14.93 6.78 -10.76
N ARG A 28 -16.23 6.58 -11.03
CA ARG A 28 -16.87 5.25 -10.96
C ARG A 28 -16.17 4.21 -11.85
N THR A 29 -15.61 4.64 -12.98
CA THR A 29 -14.81 3.78 -13.87
C THR A 29 -13.52 3.34 -13.21
N THR A 30 -12.83 4.24 -12.50
CA THR A 30 -11.64 3.92 -11.72
C THR A 30 -11.97 2.89 -10.65
N LEU A 31 -13.07 3.08 -9.90
CA LEU A 31 -13.50 2.08 -8.93
C LEU A 31 -13.82 0.72 -9.58
N HIS A 32 -14.48 0.72 -10.74
CA HIS A 32 -14.76 -0.52 -11.47
C HIS A 32 -13.48 -1.28 -11.83
N ASN A 33 -12.46 -0.56 -12.31
CA ASN A 33 -11.15 -1.13 -12.65
C ASN A 33 -10.44 -1.68 -11.41
N ILE A 34 -10.54 -0.97 -10.27
CA ILE A 34 -10.00 -1.43 -8.98
C ILE A 34 -10.68 -2.73 -8.55
N GLU A 35 -12.02 -2.80 -8.56
CA GLU A 35 -12.75 -4.01 -8.16
C GLU A 35 -12.46 -5.22 -9.05
N LYS A 36 -12.20 -4.98 -10.34
CA LYS A 36 -11.77 -6.03 -11.28
C LYS A 36 -10.31 -6.42 -11.13
N GLY A 37 -9.51 -5.66 -10.38
CA GLY A 37 -8.06 -5.86 -10.28
C GLY A 37 -7.34 -5.56 -11.59
N ALA A 38 -7.85 -4.63 -12.38
CA ALA A 38 -7.20 -4.19 -13.61
C ALA A 38 -5.89 -3.45 -13.31
N PRO A 39 -4.88 -3.53 -14.19
CA PRO A 39 -3.68 -2.70 -14.09
C PRO A 39 -4.03 -1.24 -14.37
N GLY A 40 -3.27 -0.30 -13.79
CA GLY A 40 -3.39 1.13 -14.06
C GLY A 40 -3.84 2.01 -12.89
N PRO A 41 -4.80 1.61 -12.02
CA PRO A 41 -5.14 2.41 -10.84
C PRO A 41 -3.93 2.64 -9.95
N GLU A 42 -3.76 3.88 -9.49
CA GLU A 42 -2.68 4.23 -8.58
C GLU A 42 -2.81 3.46 -7.27
N ILE A 43 -1.68 2.96 -6.75
CA ILE A 43 -1.69 2.13 -5.54
C ILE A 43 -2.27 2.86 -4.32
N GLY A 44 -2.01 4.17 -4.21
CA GLY A 44 -2.58 5.01 -3.15
C GLY A 44 -4.11 5.07 -3.21
N THR A 45 -4.66 5.19 -4.42
CA THR A 45 -6.12 5.12 -4.64
C THR A 45 -6.69 3.76 -4.24
N VAL A 46 -6.01 2.66 -4.60
CA VAL A 46 -6.45 1.30 -4.23
C VAL A 46 -6.48 1.14 -2.72
N PHE A 47 -5.48 1.67 -2.02
CA PHE A 47 -5.40 1.61 -0.56
C PHE A 47 -6.47 2.46 0.12
N GLU A 48 -6.75 3.65 -0.40
CA GLU A 48 -7.83 4.51 0.12
C GLU A 48 -9.18 3.81 0.02
N VAL A 49 -9.50 3.24 -1.15
CA VAL A 49 -10.73 2.49 -1.36
C VAL A 49 -10.80 1.27 -0.43
N ALA A 50 -9.70 0.53 -0.29
CA ALA A 50 -9.62 -0.61 0.63
C ALA A 50 -9.86 -0.21 2.09
N HIS A 51 -9.27 0.92 2.52
CA HIS A 51 -9.46 1.47 3.85
C HIS A 51 -10.92 1.86 4.12
N LEU A 52 -11.55 2.57 3.17
CA LEU A 52 -12.95 3.00 3.28
C LEU A 52 -13.94 1.84 3.45
N VAL A 53 -13.63 0.67 2.86
CA VAL A 53 -14.45 -0.53 3.01
C VAL A 53 -13.98 -1.49 4.10
N GLY A 54 -12.89 -1.16 4.82
CA GLY A 54 -12.35 -1.93 5.93
C GLY A 54 -11.62 -3.21 5.53
N VAL A 55 -11.02 -3.25 4.33
CA VAL A 55 -10.10 -4.34 3.97
C VAL A 55 -8.77 -4.12 4.70
N PRO A 56 -8.34 -5.05 5.56
CA PRO A 56 -7.06 -4.93 6.26
C PRO A 56 -5.91 -5.08 5.25
N LEU A 57 -5.07 -4.05 5.13
CA LEU A 57 -3.88 -4.08 4.26
C LEU A 57 -2.65 -4.62 5.00
N PHE A 58 -2.63 -4.49 6.32
CA PHE A 58 -1.53 -4.90 7.19
C PHE A 58 -2.11 -5.58 8.44
N ASP A 59 -1.36 -6.53 8.97
CA ASP A 59 -1.67 -7.17 10.25
C ASP A 59 -1.33 -6.19 11.38
N ALA A 60 -2.34 -5.51 11.90
CA ALA A 60 -2.19 -4.46 12.91
C ALA A 60 -2.49 -5.03 14.30
N ASP A 61 -1.64 -5.93 14.79
CA ASP A 61 -1.52 -6.11 16.24
C ASP A 61 -0.73 -4.92 16.77
N ASP A 62 -1.38 -4.06 17.57
CA ASP A 62 -0.78 -2.85 18.14
C ASP A 62 0.56 -3.14 18.86
N ARG A 63 0.70 -4.31 19.47
CA ARG A 63 1.95 -4.74 20.12
C ARG A 63 3.04 -5.03 19.11
N VAL A 64 2.68 -5.67 18.00
CA VAL A 64 3.60 -5.96 16.90
C VAL A 64 4.04 -4.67 16.21
N VAL A 65 3.11 -3.73 15.99
CA VAL A 65 3.41 -2.42 15.40
C VAL A 65 4.39 -1.63 16.27
N ALA A 66 4.16 -1.55 17.58
CA ALA A 66 5.07 -0.85 18.50
C ALA A 66 6.49 -1.45 18.51
N LEU A 67 6.60 -2.78 18.49
CA LEU A 67 7.89 -3.46 18.42
C LEU A 67 8.59 -3.22 17.07
N GLN A 68 7.85 -3.23 15.97
CA GLN A 68 8.39 -2.93 14.65
C GLN A 68 8.87 -1.49 14.53
N GLU A 69 8.16 -0.53 15.11
CA GLU A 69 8.57 0.87 15.13
C GLU A 69 9.92 1.04 15.85
N THR A 70 10.08 0.40 17.02
CA THR A 70 11.33 0.43 17.78
C THR A 70 12.48 -0.13 16.96
N ARG A 71 12.29 -1.33 16.37
CA ARG A 71 13.28 -1.97 15.49
C ARG A 71 13.62 -1.14 14.25
N LEU A 72 12.63 -0.48 13.65
CA LEU A 72 12.83 0.37 12.50
C LEU A 72 13.67 1.59 12.86
N ARG A 73 13.40 2.23 14.00
CA ARG A 73 14.21 3.36 14.50
C ARG A 73 15.66 2.96 14.78
N GLU A 74 15.86 1.83 15.44
CA GLU A 74 17.21 1.28 15.68
C GLU A 74 17.93 1.05 14.36
N LYS A 75 17.29 0.36 13.41
CA LYS A 75 17.87 0.08 12.10
C LYS A 75 18.18 1.36 11.33
N LEU A 76 17.26 2.32 11.27
CA LEU A 76 17.48 3.61 10.60
C LEU A 76 18.62 4.40 11.22
N THR A 77 18.80 4.32 12.55
CA THR A 77 19.92 4.95 13.25
C THR A 77 21.27 4.34 12.86
N LEU A 78 21.29 3.03 12.57
CA LEU A 78 22.49 2.31 12.12
C LEU A 78 22.77 2.47 10.62
N MET A 79 21.78 2.92 9.83
CA MET A 79 21.95 3.10 8.39
C MET A 79 22.69 4.39 8.05
N PRO A 80 23.55 4.40 7.01
CA PRO A 80 24.18 5.62 6.55
C PRO A 80 23.12 6.58 5.98
N GLN A 81 23.27 7.87 6.27
CA GLN A 81 22.35 8.91 5.78
C GLN A 81 22.30 8.98 4.24
N ALA A 82 23.39 8.61 3.56
CA ALA A 82 23.44 8.47 2.13
C ALA A 82 24.35 7.29 1.76
N VAL A 83 23.93 6.50 0.78
CA VAL A 83 24.78 5.48 0.16
C VAL A 83 25.58 6.17 -0.94
N ARG A 84 26.91 6.21 -0.80
CA ARG A 84 27.82 6.64 -1.88
C ARG A 84 28.36 5.38 -2.56
N PRO A 85 28.17 5.20 -3.87
CA PRO A 85 28.83 4.12 -4.59
C PRO A 85 30.34 4.37 -4.54
N VAL A 86 31.10 3.40 -4.03
CA VAL A 86 32.56 3.39 -4.17
C VAL A 86 32.84 2.74 -5.52
N THR A 87 33.30 3.51 -6.49
CA THR A 87 33.95 2.95 -7.68
C THR A 87 35.30 2.41 -7.20
N GLN A 88 35.33 1.15 -6.78
CA GLN A 88 36.58 0.44 -6.63
C GLN A 88 37.05 0.11 -8.05
N GLU A 89 38.00 0.87 -8.58
CA GLU A 89 38.82 0.37 -9.68
C GLU A 89 39.50 -0.89 -9.14
N VAL A 90 39.01 -2.04 -9.60
CA VAL A 90 39.70 -3.31 -9.41
C VAL A 90 40.94 -3.19 -10.28
N ASP A 91 42.09 -3.00 -9.64
CA ASP A 91 43.39 -3.12 -10.28
C ASP A 91 43.63 -4.61 -10.54
N ASP A 92 43.19 -5.06 -11.73
CA ASP A 92 43.33 -6.44 -12.20
C ASP A 92 44.66 -6.57 -12.96
N ASP A 93 45.76 -6.34 -12.24
CA ASP A 93 47.14 -6.45 -12.73
C ASP A 93 47.73 -7.87 -12.49
N PHE A 94 46.89 -8.91 -12.59
CA PHE A 94 47.28 -10.33 -12.52
C PHE A 94 47.20 -11.04 -13.88
#